data_AF-A0A7W6R1M4-F1
#
_entry.id   AF-A0A7W6R1M4-F1
#
_cell.length_a   1.000
_cell.length_b   1.000
_cell.length_c   1.000
_cell.angle_alpha   90.00
_cell.angle_beta   90.00
_cell.angle_gamma   90.00
#
_symmetry.space_group_name_H-M   'P 1'
#
loop_
_entity.id
_entity.type
_entity.pdbx_description
1 polymer ?
#
loop_
_entity_poly.entity_id
_entity_poly.type
_entity_poly.pdbx_seq_one_letter_code
_entity_poly.pdbx_strand_id
1 'polypeptide(L)'
;MKLAKILMLAALCLALPACSALTRSDRLIVPPSAPKLARPDSVLLERCKGPVDIGDKPLAQAQLEKLWITDRERLLSCIRKHLALRDYYADRDAALEGGQLPVPTTRPKP
;
A
#
# COMPACT_ATOMS: atom_id res chain seq x y z
N MET A 1 9.36 -41.46 26.87
CA MET A 1 10.06 -40.20 26.53
C MET A 1 10.90 -40.24 25.24
N LYS A 2 11.35 -41.40 24.73
CA LYS A 2 12.18 -41.49 23.52
C LYS A 2 11.37 -41.36 22.22
N LEU A 3 10.23 -42.05 22.13
CA LEU A 3 9.33 -42.01 20.95
C LEU A 3 8.74 -40.63 20.66
N ALA A 4 8.27 -39.92 21.69
CA ALA A 4 7.72 -38.57 21.52
C ALA A 4 8.77 -37.57 20.97
N LYS A 5 10.03 -37.70 21.37
CA LYS A 5 11.13 -36.87 20.85
C LYS A 5 11.45 -37.19 19.39
N ILE A 6 11.41 -38.47 19.01
CA ILE A 6 11.62 -38.90 17.62
C ILE A 6 10.49 -38.39 16.72
N LEU A 7 9.23 -38.48 17.17
CA LEU A 7 8.08 -37.96 16.44
C LEU A 7 8.13 -36.43 16.29
N MET A 8 8.54 -35.71 17.33
CA MET A 8 8.70 -34.25 17.26
C MET A 8 9.84 -33.82 16.33
N LEU A 9 10.99 -34.51 16.34
CA LEU A 9 12.08 -34.21 15.39
C LEU A 9 11.68 -34.53 13.95
N ALA A 10 10.99 -35.65 13.72
CA ALA A 10 10.52 -36.01 12.38
C ALA A 10 9.51 -34.99 11.84
N ALA A 11 8.58 -34.51 12.67
CA ALA A 11 7.63 -33.47 12.31
C ALA A 11 8.32 -32.13 12.00
N LEU A 12 9.36 -31.77 12.76
CA LEU A 12 10.14 -30.55 12.52
C LEU A 12 10.89 -30.61 11.18
N CYS A 13 11.52 -31.75 10.87
CA CYS A 13 12.25 -31.96 9.61
C CYS A 13 11.36 -31.92 8.36
N LEU A 14 10.08 -32.27 8.48
CA LEU A 14 9.12 -32.24 7.36
C LEU A 14 8.56 -30.84 7.07
N ALA A 15 8.66 -29.89 8.01
CA ALA A 15 8.14 -28.52 7.83
C ALA A 15 9.14 -27.56 7.16
N LEU A 16 10.44 -27.88 7.17
CA LEU A 16 11.52 -27.01 6.67
C LEU A 16 11.67 -26.94 5.12
N PRO A 17 11.46 -28.01 4.32
CA PRO A 17 11.74 -27.96 2.88
C PRO A 17 10.65 -27.28 2.05
N ALA A 18 9.49 -26.95 2.61
CA ALA A 18 8.37 -26.36 1.87
C ALA A 18 8.55 -24.87 1.52
N CYS A 19 9.44 -24.14 2.21
CA CYS A 19 9.65 -22.71 1.96
C CYS A 19 10.69 -22.41 0.86
N SER A 20 11.56 -23.37 0.52
CA SER A 20 12.64 -23.15 -0.45
C SER A 20 12.25 -23.45 -1.90
N ALA A 21 11.20 -24.26 -2.10
CA ALA A 21 10.80 -24.75 -3.42
C ALA A 21 9.88 -23.77 -4.19
N LEU A 22 9.37 -22.70 -3.55
CA LEU A 22 8.36 -21.84 -4.15
C LEU A 22 8.92 -20.58 -4.85
N THR A 23 10.20 -20.24 -4.70
CA THR A 23 10.70 -18.93 -5.17
C THR A 23 11.87 -18.96 -6.15
N ARG A 24 12.49 -20.11 -6.42
CA ARG A 24 13.62 -20.18 -7.34
C ARG A 24 13.31 -21.04 -8.56
N SER A 25 12.86 -20.39 -9.63
CA SER A 25 12.80 -20.99 -10.96
C SER A 25 14.20 -21.00 -11.57
N ASP A 26 15.05 -21.94 -11.15
CA ASP A 26 16.40 -22.14 -11.70
C ASP A 26 16.41 -22.71 -13.14
N ARG A 27 15.25 -22.69 -13.84
CA ARG A 27 15.09 -23.23 -15.21
C ARG A 27 15.03 -22.18 -16.32
N LEU A 28 15.23 -20.90 -15.99
CA LEU A 28 15.23 -19.83 -16.98
C LEU A 28 16.66 -19.46 -17.35
N ILE A 29 17.15 -20.06 -18.44
CA ILE A 29 18.44 -19.76 -19.11
C ILE A 29 18.48 -18.29 -19.60
N VAL A 30 17.31 -17.66 -19.73
CA VAL A 30 17.12 -16.24 -20.01
C VAL A 30 16.10 -15.71 -19.02
N PRO A 31 16.40 -14.65 -18.23
CA PRO A 31 15.42 -14.05 -17.35
C PRO A 31 14.20 -13.63 -18.18
N PRO A 32 12.97 -13.91 -17.72
CA PRO A 32 11.77 -13.54 -18.45
C PRO A 32 11.75 -12.02 -18.58
N SER A 33 11.31 -11.52 -19.74
CA SER A 33 11.15 -10.08 -19.94
C SER A 33 10.33 -9.50 -18.80
N ALA A 34 10.75 -8.34 -18.28
CA ALA A 34 10.07 -7.69 -17.17
C ALA A 34 8.56 -7.60 -17.45
N PRO A 35 7.71 -7.93 -16.47
CA PRO A 35 6.27 -7.85 -16.66
C PRO A 35 5.89 -6.42 -17.05
N LYS A 36 5.13 -6.29 -18.14
CA LYS A 36 4.56 -4.99 -18.55
C LYS A 36 3.40 -4.68 -17.62
N LEU A 37 3.59 -3.76 -16.68
CA LEU A 37 2.51 -3.29 -15.81
C LEU A 37 1.58 -2.41 -16.65
N ALA A 38 0.34 -2.84 -16.82
CA ALA A 38 -0.70 -1.94 -17.33
C ALA A 38 -0.93 -0.84 -16.28
N ARG A 39 -0.97 0.42 -16.71
CA ARG A 39 -1.30 1.51 -15.79
C ARG A 39 -2.68 1.28 -15.19
N PRO A 40 -2.86 1.56 -13.89
CA PRO A 40 -4.19 1.54 -13.29
C PRO A 40 -5.11 2.54 -14.00
N ASP A 41 -6.41 2.26 -13.99
CA ASP A 41 -7.44 3.19 -14.47
C ASP A 41 -7.23 4.56 -13.81
N SER A 42 -7.26 5.63 -14.62
CA SER A 42 -7.11 7.01 -14.15
C SER A 42 -8.05 7.36 -13.01
N VAL A 43 -9.26 6.78 -12.96
CA VAL A 43 -10.24 7.00 -11.88
C VAL A 43 -9.70 6.55 -10.52
N LEU A 44 -8.89 5.48 -10.48
CA LEU A 44 -8.29 4.95 -9.26
C LEU A 44 -7.08 5.78 -8.79
N LEU A 45 -6.49 6.56 -9.70
CA LEU A 45 -5.38 7.46 -9.43
C LEU A 45 -5.81 8.89 -9.15
N GLU A 46 -7.09 9.23 -9.36
CA GLU A 46 -7.59 10.57 -9.10
C GLU A 46 -7.28 11.00 -7.67
N ARG A 47 -6.68 12.19 -7.56
CA ARG A 47 -6.29 12.73 -6.27
C ARG A 47 -7.54 13.25 -5.56
N CYS A 48 -7.78 12.75 -4.35
CA CYS A 48 -8.83 13.29 -3.49
C CYS A 48 -8.67 14.79 -3.31
N LYS A 49 -9.78 15.53 -3.36
CA LYS A 49 -9.80 16.96 -3.03
C LYS A 49 -9.31 17.12 -1.59
N GLY A 50 -8.29 17.96 -1.41
CA GLY A 50 -7.73 18.27 -0.11
C GLY A 50 -8.66 19.15 0.73
N PRO A 51 -8.15 19.62 1.88
CA PRO A 51 -8.92 20.48 2.76
C PRO A 51 -9.48 21.71 2.05
N VAL A 52 -10.62 22.21 2.52
CA VAL A 52 -11.21 23.42 1.95
C VAL A 52 -10.30 24.62 2.29
N ASP A 53 -9.97 25.43 1.29
CA ASP A 53 -9.22 26.68 1.51
C ASP A 53 -10.12 27.72 2.19
N ILE A 54 -9.64 28.25 3.30
CA ILE A 54 -10.35 29.19 4.17
C ILE A 54 -9.98 30.64 3.83
N GLY A 55 -8.82 30.87 3.19
CA GLY A 55 -8.25 32.20 2.96
C GLY A 55 -8.02 32.99 4.25
N ASP A 56 -7.80 34.31 4.11
CA ASP A 56 -7.40 35.19 5.23
C ASP A 56 -8.53 36.08 5.79
N LYS A 57 -9.78 35.85 5.36
CA LYS A 57 -10.90 36.70 5.75
C LYS A 57 -11.55 36.21 7.05
N PRO A 58 -12.07 37.12 7.89
CA PRO A 58 -12.84 36.72 9.06
C PRO A 58 -14.12 35.99 8.61
N LEU A 59 -14.32 34.80 9.15
CA LEU A 59 -15.48 33.96 8.88
C LEU A 59 -16.54 34.13 9.96
N ALA A 60 -17.80 34.23 9.54
CA ALA A 60 -18.91 34.04 10.46
C ALA A 60 -19.02 32.55 10.86
N GLN A 61 -19.51 32.27 12.07
CA GLN A 61 -19.63 30.89 12.56
C GLN A 61 -20.41 29.98 11.60
N ALA A 62 -21.53 30.47 11.07
CA ALA A 62 -22.34 29.71 10.10
C ALA A 62 -21.59 29.39 8.79
N GLN A 63 -20.60 30.21 8.40
CA GLN A 63 -19.76 29.93 7.23
C GLN A 63 -18.72 28.87 7.58
N LEU A 64 -18.09 28.98 8.75
CA LEU A 64 -17.10 28.01 9.23
C LEU A 64 -17.70 26.60 9.34
N GLU A 65 -18.90 26.49 9.88
CA GLU A 65 -19.60 25.20 10.03
C GLU A 65 -19.86 24.52 8.68
N LYS A 66 -20.24 25.29 7.65
CA LYS A 66 -20.42 24.75 6.29
C LYS A 66 -19.11 24.25 5.68
N LEU A 67 -18.02 24.99 5.88
CA LEU A 67 -16.69 24.58 5.42
C LEU A 67 -16.25 23.30 6.14
N TRP A 68 -16.49 23.20 7.44
CA TRP A 68 -16.19 22.02 8.25
C TRP A 68 -16.96 20.78 7.79
N ILE A 69 -18.26 20.91 7.51
CA ILE A 69 -19.08 19.80 6.98
C ILE A 69 -18.50 19.32 5.64
N THR A 70 -18.20 20.26 4.74
CA THR A 70 -17.64 19.96 3.41
C THR A 70 -16.30 19.24 3.53
N ASP A 71 -15.44 19.68 4.45
CA ASP A 71 -14.14 19.08 4.69
C ASP A 71 -14.26 17.64 5.21
N ARG A 72 -15.15 17.43 6.17
CA ARG A 72 -15.46 16.11 6.74
C ARG A 72 -16.00 15.14 5.69
N GLU A 73 -16.86 15.61 4.78
CA GLU A 73 -17.37 14.81 3.68
C GLU A 73 -16.26 14.39 2.71
N ARG A 74 -15.33 15.29 2.34
CA ARG A 74 -14.17 14.96 1.49
C ARG A 74 -13.27 13.91 2.14
N LEU A 75 -13.05 14.03 3.45
CA LEU A 75 -12.24 13.09 4.22
C LEU A 75 -12.85 11.68 4.21
N LEU A 76 -14.16 11.57 4.43
CA LEU A 76 -14.87 10.29 4.52
C LEU A 76 -15.13 9.65 3.15
N SER A 77 -15.47 10.45 2.14
CA SER A 77 -15.83 9.95 0.81
C SER A 77 -14.63 9.47 0.02
N CYS A 78 -13.51 10.19 0.08
CA CYS A 78 -12.36 9.93 -0.77
C CYS A 78 -11.09 9.60 0.02
N ILE A 79 -10.61 10.51 0.88
CA ILE A 79 -9.25 10.41 1.45
C ILE A 79 -9.07 9.13 2.27
N ARG A 80 -10.00 8.82 3.18
CA ARG A 80 -9.93 7.61 4.00
C ARG A 80 -10.04 6.31 3.20
N LYS A 81 -10.73 6.34 2.06
CA LYS A 81 -11.01 5.14 1.25
C LYS A 81 -9.91 4.85 0.23
N HIS A 82 -9.38 5.89 -0.41
CA HIS A 82 -8.57 5.72 -1.63
C HIS A 82 -7.11 6.16 -1.48
N LEU A 83 -6.77 7.06 -0.54
CA LEU A 83 -5.42 7.62 -0.47
C LEU A 83 -4.38 6.52 -0.18
N ALA A 84 -4.67 5.63 0.77
CA ALA A 84 -3.77 4.54 1.12
C ALA A 84 -3.58 3.52 -0.03
N LEU A 85 -4.64 3.23 -0.78
CA LEU A 85 -4.57 2.32 -1.92
C LEU A 85 -3.78 2.93 -3.08
N ARG A 86 -4.01 4.22 -3.37
CA ARG A 86 -3.27 4.96 -4.38
C ARG A 86 -1.77 5.01 -4.05
N ASP A 87 -1.44 5.39 -2.81
CA ASP A 87 -0.04 5.48 -2.36
C ASP A 87 0.66 4.12 -2.51
N TYR A 88 0.01 3.03 -2.10
CA TYR A 88 0.54 1.68 -2.25
C TYR A 88 0.89 1.32 -3.71
N TYR A 89 -0.02 1.61 -4.65
CA TYR A 89 0.24 1.32 -6.06
C TYR A 89 1.32 2.22 -6.66
N ALA A 90 1.35 3.50 -6.27
CA ALA A 90 2.42 4.40 -6.69
C ALA A 90 3.80 3.93 -6.20
N ASP A 91 3.90 3.54 -4.93
CA ASP A 91 5.15 3.04 -4.32
C ASP A 91 5.60 1.72 -4.97
N ARG A 92 4.66 0.79 -5.19
CA ARG A 92 4.92 -0.48 -5.86
C ARG A 92 5.44 -0.27 -7.29
N ASP A 93 4.74 0.54 -8.07
CA ASP A 93 5.08 0.75 -9.49
C ASP A 93 6.44 1.46 -9.62
N ALA A 94 6.73 2.44 -8.76
CA ALA A 94 8.04 3.09 -8.70
C ALA A 94 9.18 2.09 -8.41
N ALA A 95 8.97 1.16 -7.47
CA ALA A 95 9.95 0.13 -7.15
C ALA A 95 10.16 -0.88 -8.30
N LEU A 96 9.10 -1.21 -9.03
CA LEU A 96 9.15 -2.14 -10.17
C LEU A 96 9.78 -1.51 -11.42
N GLU A 97 9.63 -0.19 -11.59
CA GLU A 97 10.25 0.57 -12.68
C GLU A 97 11.74 0.90 -12.42
N GLY A 98 12.31 0.47 -11.30
CA GLY A 98 13.72 0.68 -10.95
C GLY A 98 14.04 2.07 -10.40
N GLY A 99 13.01 2.84 -10.03
CA GLY A 99 13.18 4.08 -9.29
C GLY A 99 13.57 3.80 -7.85
N GLN A 100 14.59 4.49 -7.34
CA GLN A 100 14.87 4.54 -5.90
C GLN A 100 13.56 4.90 -5.19
N LEU A 101 13.05 4.04 -4.30
CA LEU A 101 11.87 4.32 -3.48
C LEU A 101 11.99 5.75 -2.93
N PRO A 102 11.03 6.66 -3.16
CA PRO A 102 10.98 7.86 -2.35
C PRO A 102 10.94 7.40 -0.90
N VAL A 103 11.85 7.95 -0.08
CA VAL A 103 11.91 7.73 1.36
C VAL A 103 10.47 7.72 1.88
N PRO A 104 10.05 6.71 2.67
CA PRO A 104 8.69 6.68 3.19
C PRO A 104 8.47 8.02 3.88
N THR A 105 7.67 8.90 3.27
CA THR A 105 7.21 10.10 3.96
C THR A 105 6.39 9.56 5.09
N THR A 106 7.00 9.53 6.27
CA THR A 106 6.42 9.05 7.52
C THR A 106 5.06 9.69 7.63
N ARG A 107 4.02 8.92 7.29
CA ARG A 107 2.64 9.34 7.49
C ARG A 107 2.54 9.61 9.00
N PRO A 108 2.24 10.85 9.45
CA PRO A 108 2.00 11.06 10.86
C PRO A 108 0.85 10.13 11.25
N LYS A 109 1.14 9.24 12.21
CA LYS A 109 0.15 8.34 12.79
C LYS A 109 -0.90 9.21 13.49
N PRO A 110 -2.21 8.91 13.33
CA PRO A 110 -3.25 9.65 14.07
C PRO A 110 -3.04 9.55 15.58
#